data_AF-A0A3M1HT05-F1
#
_entry.id   AF-A0A3M1HT05-F1
#
_cell.length_a   1.000
_cell.length_b   1.000
_cell.length_c   1.000
_cell.angle_alpha   90.00
_cell.angle_beta   90.00
_cell.angle_gamma   90.00
#
_symmetry.space_group_name_H-M   'P 1'
#
loop_
_entity.id
_entity.type
_entity.pdbx_description
1 polymer ?
#
loop_
_entity_poly.entity_id
_entity_poly.type
_entity_poly.pdbx_seq_one_letter_code
_entity_poly.pdbx_strand_id
1 'polypeptide(L)'
;PQSDLYKKKQREFVKKKAEFVYLVKKYQQELKEKAAKYTKEIVADLEQAIEAYGKANGFHIIFRRYLPIKGSVELNFNTVVYHSKAIDITEDVIKTVNEIFSHKSKKKSGKGNGSQNKEKKNP
;
A
#
# COMPACT_ATOMS: atom_id res chain seq x y z
N PRO A 1 -31.32 -40.78 2.96
CA PRO A 1 -31.19 -39.84 1.82
C PRO A 1 -32.52 -39.22 1.34
N GLN A 2 -33.64 -39.96 1.36
CA GLN A 2 -34.92 -39.45 0.85
C GLN A 2 -35.82 -38.75 1.88
N SER A 3 -35.44 -38.71 3.17
CA SER A 3 -36.26 -38.06 4.20
C SER A 3 -36.28 -36.53 4.05
N ASP A 4 -37.41 -35.92 4.37
CA ASP A 4 -37.59 -34.45 4.26
C ASP A 4 -36.64 -33.68 5.17
N LEU A 5 -36.27 -34.27 6.31
CA LEU A 5 -35.28 -33.72 7.24
C LEU A 5 -33.88 -33.67 6.62
N TYR A 6 -33.51 -34.67 5.82
CA TYR A 6 -32.27 -34.68 5.06
C TYR A 6 -32.30 -33.62 3.94
N LYS A 7 -33.40 -33.53 3.18
CA LYS A 7 -33.58 -32.50 2.14
C LYS A 7 -33.53 -31.08 2.70
N LYS A 8 -34.13 -30.83 3.87
CA LYS A 8 -34.08 -29.52 4.57
C LYS A 8 -32.65 -29.15 4.97
N LYS A 9 -31.92 -30.08 5.61
CA LYS A 9 -30.51 -29.87 5.97
C LYS A 9 -29.63 -29.66 4.74
N GLN A 10 -29.90 -30.36 3.64
CA GLN A 10 -29.16 -30.18 2.38
C GLN A 10 -29.39 -28.79 1.78
N ARG A 11 -30.63 -28.28 1.79
CA ARG A 11 -30.94 -26.90 1.34
C ARG A 11 -30.26 -25.84 2.21
N GLU A 12 -30.30 -26.00 3.53
CA GLU A 12 -29.60 -25.11 4.46
C GLU A 12 -28.09 -25.11 4.23
N PHE A 13 -27.50 -26.28 3.99
CA PHE A 13 -26.07 -26.40 3.68
C PHE A 13 -25.70 -25.71 2.37
N VAL A 14 -26.49 -25.91 1.31
CA VAL A 14 -26.28 -25.24 0.01
C VAL A 14 -26.38 -23.72 0.16
N LYS A 15 -27.36 -23.23 0.93
CA LYS A 15 -27.51 -21.79 1.19
C LYS A 15 -26.30 -21.21 1.92
N LYS A 16 -25.86 -21.85 3.02
CA LYS A 16 -24.66 -21.42 3.76
C LYS A 16 -23.40 -21.46 2.91
N LYS A 17 -23.25 -22.48 2.05
CA LYS A 17 -22.12 -22.57 1.12
C LYS A 17 -22.13 -21.40 0.12
N ALA A 18 -23.30 -21.05 -0.43
CA ALA A 18 -23.43 -19.92 -1.34
C ALA A 18 -23.12 -18.58 -0.65
N GLU A 19 -23.62 -18.38 0.57
CA GLU A 19 -23.31 -17.20 1.39
C GLU A 19 -21.81 -17.09 1.68
N PHE A 20 -21.15 -18.20 2.03
CA PHE A 20 -19.71 -18.23 2.26
C PHE A 20 -18.91 -17.89 1.00
N VAL A 21 -19.26 -18.49 -0.15
CA VAL A 21 -18.60 -18.19 -1.43
C VAL A 21 -18.78 -16.72 -1.82
N TYR A 22 -19.96 -16.15 -1.59
CA TYR A 22 -20.22 -14.74 -1.82
C TYR A 22 -19.36 -13.84 -0.93
N LEU A 23 -19.29 -14.14 0.39
CA LEU A 23 -18.45 -13.40 1.33
C LEU A 23 -16.97 -13.46 0.95
N VAL A 24 -16.46 -14.64 0.58
CA VAL A 24 -15.07 -14.80 0.13
C VAL A 24 -14.80 -13.93 -1.10
N LYS A 25 -15.68 -13.94 -2.11
CA LYS A 25 -15.53 -13.08 -3.30
C LYS A 25 -15.54 -11.60 -2.93
N LYS A 26 -16.44 -11.19 -2.03
CA LYS A 26 -16.52 -9.81 -1.54
C LYS A 26 -15.22 -9.39 -0.84
N TYR A 27 -14.70 -10.21 0.07
CA TYR A 27 -13.44 -9.92 0.75
C TYR A 27 -12.24 -9.90 -0.20
N GLN A 28 -12.19 -10.80 -1.17
CA GLN A 28 -11.15 -10.78 -2.20
C GLN A 28 -11.19 -9.48 -3.02
N GLN A 29 -12.38 -9.00 -3.36
CA GLN A 29 -12.55 -7.73 -4.05
C GLN A 29 -12.12 -6.54 -3.18
N GLU A 30 -12.58 -6.48 -1.93
CA GLU A 30 -12.19 -5.42 -0.98
C GLU A 30 -10.67 -5.39 -0.74
N LEU A 31 -10.03 -6.56 -0.65
CA LEU A 31 -8.58 -6.67 -0.52
C LEU A 31 -7.87 -6.17 -1.78
N LYS A 32 -8.37 -6.52 -2.98
CA LYS A 32 -7.82 -6.01 -4.25
C LYS A 32 -7.95 -4.50 -4.36
N GLU A 33 -9.09 -3.94 -3.98
CA GLU A 33 -9.34 -2.49 -4.01
C GLU A 33 -8.46 -1.75 -3.00
N LYS A 34 -8.33 -2.27 -1.77
CA LYS A 34 -7.43 -1.72 -0.76
C LYS A 34 -5.97 -1.81 -1.21
N ALA A 35 -5.53 -2.97 -1.71
CA ALA A 35 -4.18 -3.15 -2.23
C ALA A 35 -3.89 -2.15 -3.35
N ALA A 36 -4.78 -2.03 -4.34
CA ALA A 36 -4.63 -1.07 -5.43
C ALA A 36 -4.57 0.38 -4.93
N LYS A 37 -5.39 0.74 -3.93
CA LYS A 37 -5.36 2.08 -3.32
C LYS A 37 -4.02 2.35 -2.63
N TYR A 38 -3.56 1.45 -1.75
CA TYR A 38 -2.29 1.63 -1.06
C TYR A 38 -1.10 1.62 -2.03
N THR A 39 -1.11 0.75 -3.04
CA THR A 39 -0.08 0.76 -4.08
C THR A 39 -0.03 2.10 -4.81
N LYS A 40 -1.18 2.69 -5.16
CA LYS A 40 -1.23 4.02 -5.79
C LYS A 40 -0.65 5.11 -4.87
N GLU A 41 -1.01 5.10 -3.60
CA GLU A 41 -0.49 6.06 -2.61
C GLU A 41 1.04 5.92 -2.45
N ILE A 42 1.54 4.69 -2.33
CA ILE A 42 2.99 4.41 -2.22
C ILE A 42 3.73 4.86 -3.49
N VAL A 43 3.20 4.56 -4.67
CA VAL A 43 3.82 4.97 -5.95
C VAL A 43 3.87 6.50 -6.06
N ALA A 44 2.81 7.20 -5.67
CA ALA A 44 2.79 8.67 -5.68
C ALA A 44 3.82 9.26 -4.70
N ASP A 45 3.92 8.72 -3.49
CA ASP A 45 4.91 9.15 -2.50
C ASP A 45 6.35 8.90 -3.00
N LEU A 46 6.59 7.77 -3.67
CA LEU A 46 7.88 7.45 -4.30
C LEU A 46 8.21 8.40 -5.46
N GLU A 47 7.25 8.71 -6.33
CA GLU A 47 7.43 9.65 -7.43
C GLU A 47 7.83 11.04 -6.92
N GLN A 48 7.18 11.52 -5.86
CA GLN A 48 7.54 12.78 -5.22
C GLN A 48 8.94 12.75 -4.62
N ALA A 49 9.34 11.65 -3.96
CA ALA A 49 10.68 11.51 -3.40
C ALA A 49 11.76 11.49 -4.49
N ILE A 50 11.52 10.79 -5.60
CA ILE A 50 12.41 10.76 -6.76
C ILE A 50 12.55 12.16 -7.38
N GLU A 51 11.43 12.88 -7.54
CA GLU A 51 11.44 14.24 -8.08
C GLU A 51 12.22 15.21 -7.18
N ALA A 52 11.98 15.16 -5.86
CA ALA A 52 12.67 15.99 -4.89
C ALA A 52 14.18 15.72 -4.87
N TYR A 53 14.58 14.43 -4.87
CA TYR A 53 15.98 14.04 -4.95
C TYR A 53 16.61 14.49 -6.28
N GLY A 54 15.90 14.30 -7.39
CA GLY A 54 16.34 14.72 -8.72
C GLY A 54 16.67 16.21 -8.79
N LYS A 55 15.73 17.05 -8.33
CA LYS A 55 15.90 18.50 -8.26
C LYS A 55 17.07 18.92 -7.37
N ALA A 56 17.20 18.30 -6.19
CA ALA A 56 18.28 18.63 -5.25
C ALA A 56 19.68 18.30 -5.79
N ASN A 57 19.79 17.28 -6.65
CA ASN A 57 21.06 16.80 -7.19
C ASN A 57 21.28 17.18 -8.67
N GLY A 58 20.46 18.08 -9.22
CA GLY A 58 20.65 18.60 -10.59
C GLY A 58 20.27 17.63 -11.72
N PHE A 59 19.51 16.57 -11.44
CA PHE A 59 18.99 15.69 -12.47
C PHE A 59 17.83 16.34 -13.22
N HIS A 60 17.94 16.36 -14.53
CA HIS A 60 16.91 16.92 -15.42
C HIS A 60 15.93 15.84 -15.88
N ILE A 61 16.41 14.60 -16.04
CA ILE A 61 15.64 13.44 -16.49
C ILE A 61 16.07 12.22 -15.67
N ILE A 62 15.10 11.43 -15.21
CA ILE A 62 15.32 10.18 -14.48
C ILE A 62 14.60 9.06 -15.23
N PHE A 63 15.34 8.00 -15.59
CA PHE A 63 14.79 6.84 -16.29
C PHE A 63 14.42 5.73 -15.31
N ARG A 64 13.22 5.15 -15.48
CA ARG A 64 12.82 3.95 -14.73
C ARG A 64 13.45 2.72 -15.36
N ARG A 65 14.38 2.09 -14.65
CA ARG A 65 15.05 0.86 -15.11
C ARG A 65 14.06 -0.23 -15.53
N TYR A 66 12.98 -0.42 -14.77
CA TYR A 66 11.96 -1.42 -15.06
C TYR A 66 10.60 -0.78 -15.29
N LEU A 67 9.98 -1.06 -16.43
CA LEU A 67 8.59 -0.70 -16.72
C LEU A 67 7.69 -1.93 -16.66
N PRO A 68 6.56 -1.87 -15.94
CA PRO A 68 5.61 -2.96 -15.91
C PRO A 68 4.95 -3.13 -17.29
N ILE A 69 4.91 -4.36 -17.78
CA ILE A 69 4.18 -4.69 -19.00
C ILE A 69 2.70 -4.89 -18.62
N LYS A 70 1.79 -4.15 -19.27
CA LYS A 70 0.34 -4.27 -19.02
C LYS A 70 -0.11 -5.72 -19.25
N GLY A 71 -0.71 -6.32 -18.22
CA GLY A 71 -1.26 -7.67 -18.28
C GLY A 71 -0.40 -8.75 -17.62
N SER A 72 0.82 -8.44 -17.19
CA SER A 72 1.70 -9.37 -16.49
C SER A 72 2.35 -8.71 -15.29
N VAL A 73 2.08 -9.23 -14.09
CA VAL A 73 2.71 -8.75 -12.84
C VAL A 73 4.19 -9.17 -12.76
N GLU A 74 4.57 -10.22 -13.49
CA GLU A 74 5.89 -10.86 -13.39
C GLU A 74 6.88 -10.43 -14.47
N LEU A 75 6.43 -9.83 -15.58
CA LEU A 75 7.30 -9.39 -16.66
C LEU A 75 7.49 -7.88 -16.61
N ASN A 76 8.70 -7.47 -16.23
CA ASN A 76 9.15 -6.10 -16.30
C ASN A 76 10.09 -5.92 -17.49
N PHE A 77 9.80 -4.92 -18.33
CA PHE A 77 10.68 -4.55 -19.43
C PHE A 77 11.84 -3.70 -18.87
N ASN A 78 13.08 -4.17 -19.04
CA ASN A 78 14.26 -3.39 -18.68
C ASN A 78 14.51 -2.31 -19.75
N THR A 79 14.31 -1.05 -19.39
CA THR A 79 14.50 0.09 -20.30
C THR A 79 15.94 0.60 -20.32
N VAL A 80 16.71 0.31 -19.28
CA VAL A 80 18.11 0.75 -19.12
C VAL A 80 18.99 -0.48 -19.02
N VAL A 81 19.55 -0.87 -20.16
CA VAL A 81 20.41 -2.07 -20.27
C VAL A 81 21.79 -1.83 -19.67
N TYR A 82 22.35 -0.64 -19.88
CA TYR A 82 23.66 -0.25 -19.39
C TYR A 82 23.61 1.13 -18.74
N HIS A 83 24.20 1.27 -17.57
CA HIS A 83 24.40 2.53 -16.88
C HIS A 83 25.62 2.44 -15.95
N SER A 84 26.23 3.58 -15.63
CA SER A 84 27.22 3.63 -14.54
C SER A 84 26.50 3.49 -13.20
N LYS A 85 27.14 2.86 -12.21
CA LYS A 85 26.63 2.82 -10.83
C LYS A 85 26.53 4.22 -10.21
N ALA A 86 27.37 5.16 -10.64
CA ALA A 86 27.41 6.52 -10.09
C ALA A 86 26.14 7.34 -10.40
N ILE A 87 25.34 6.94 -11.38
CA ILE A 87 24.08 7.61 -11.75
C ILE A 87 22.84 6.82 -11.31
N ASP A 88 23.03 5.67 -10.65
CA ASP A 88 21.93 4.90 -10.08
C ASP A 88 21.57 5.47 -8.71
N ILE A 89 20.44 6.17 -8.66
CA ILE A 89 19.95 6.86 -7.47
C ILE A 89 19.05 5.98 -6.58
N THR A 90 18.89 4.69 -6.91
CA THR A 90 17.89 3.81 -6.27
C THR A 90 18.09 3.74 -4.75
N GLU A 91 19.32 3.46 -4.31
CA GLU A 91 19.63 3.33 -2.87
C GLU A 91 19.46 4.64 -2.10
N ASP A 92 19.78 5.77 -2.74
CA ASP A 92 19.68 7.08 -2.09
C ASP A 92 18.23 7.54 -1.96
N VAL A 93 17.40 7.23 -2.95
CA VAL A 93 15.95 7.44 -2.87
C VAL A 93 15.36 6.55 -1.77
N ILE A 94 15.76 5.27 -1.67
CA ILE A 94 15.28 4.36 -0.61
C ILE A 94 15.59 4.92 0.78
N LYS A 95 16.81 5.44 1.00
CA LYS A 95 17.19 6.06 2.29
C LYS A 95 16.33 7.28 2.59
N THR A 96 16.18 8.19 1.63
CA THR A 96 15.37 9.41 1.76
C THR A 96 13.93 9.08 2.13
N VAL A 97 13.34 8.09 1.46
CA VAL A 97 11.98 7.62 1.71
C VAL A 97 11.87 7.04 3.14
N ASN A 98 12.80 6.18 3.55
CA ASN A 98 12.78 5.58 4.89
C ASN A 98 12.91 6.64 6.01
N GLU A 99 13.71 7.68 5.80
CA GLU A 99 13.80 8.82 6.72
C GLU A 99 12.48 9.57 6.82
N ILE A 100 11.84 9.89 5.69
CA ILE A 100 10.54 10.58 5.66
C ILE A 100 9.47 9.75 6.39
N PHE A 101 9.40 8.44 6.13
CA PHE A 101 8.39 7.56 6.74
C PHE A 101 8.66 7.28 8.23
N SER A 102 9.94 7.14 8.63
CA SER A 102 10.30 7.02 10.05
C SER A 102 10.06 8.31 10.84
N HIS A 103 10.12 9.48 10.21
CA HIS A 103 9.74 10.75 10.83
C HIS A 103 8.21 10.98 10.86
N LYS A 104 7.47 10.54 9.83
CA LYS A 104 5.99 10.58 9.84
C LYS A 104 5.38 9.70 10.94
N SER A 105 5.97 8.54 11.24
CA SER A 105 5.51 7.67 12.34
C SER A 105 5.74 8.32 13.71
N LYS A 106 6.90 8.97 13.92
CA LYS A 106 7.22 9.72 15.15
C LYS A 106 6.34 10.95 15.37
N LYS A 107 5.92 11.66 14.31
CA LYS A 107 5.01 12.81 14.44
C LYS A 107 3.56 12.41 14.76
N LYS A 108 3.10 11.23 14.35
CA LYS A 108 1.75 10.73 14.70
C LYS A 108 1.64 10.24 16.15
N SER A 109 2.71 9.77 16.77
CA SER A 109 2.72 9.38 18.19
C SER A 109 2.87 10.57 19.15
N GLY A 110 3.16 11.78 18.67
CA GLY A 110 3.35 12.98 19.50
C GLY A 110 2.12 13.88 19.69
N LYS A 111 0.98 13.57 19.04
CA LYS A 111 -0.30 14.30 19.21
C LYS A 111 -1.33 13.40 19.87
N GLY A 112 -1.11 13.08 21.14
CA GLY A 112 -2.00 12.21 21.90
C GLY A 112 -1.70 12.21 23.39
N ASN A 113 -1.74 13.40 24.02
CA ASN A 113 -2.24 13.64 25.37
C ASN A 113 -1.78 15.02 25.86
N GLY A 114 -2.66 16.00 25.69
CA GLY A 114 -2.55 17.32 26.30
C GLY A 114 -3.95 17.82 26.64
N SER A 115 -4.72 17.00 27.34
CA SER A 115 -6.03 17.40 27.87
C SER A 115 -5.96 17.45 29.39
N GLN A 116 -6.12 18.67 29.91
CA GLN A 116 -6.74 19.04 31.18
C GLN A 116 -6.02 18.64 32.48
N ASN A 117 -5.36 19.62 33.10
CA ASN A 117 -5.76 20.01 34.45
C ASN A 117 -5.33 21.46 34.77
N LYS A 118 -6.27 22.40 34.62
CA LYS A 118 -6.19 23.70 35.29
C LYS A 118 -6.93 23.53 36.61
N GLU A 119 -6.22 23.12 37.65
CA GLU A 119 -6.75 23.15 39.00
C GLU A 119 -6.60 24.56 39.57
N LYS A 120 -7.74 25.08 40.02
CA LYS A 120 -7.96 26.43 40.53
C LYS A 120 -7.09 26.70 41.75
N LYS A 121 -6.34 27.80 41.73
CA LYS A 121 -6.00 28.55 42.95
C LYS A 121 -6.93 29.76 43.00
N ASN A 122 -7.82 29.78 43.97
CA ASN A 122 -8.51 30.99 44.43
C ASN A 122 -7.91 31.39 45.80
N PRO A 123 -8.00 32.69 46.14
CA PRO A 123 -7.13 33.39 47.08
C PRO A 123 -7.26 32.96 48.54
#